data_AF-A0A942S8G4-F1
#
_entry.id   AF-A0A942S8G4-F1
#
_cell.length_a   1.000
_cell.length_b   1.000
_cell.length_c   1.000
_cell.angle_alpha   90.00
_cell.angle_beta   90.00
_cell.angle_gamma   90.00
#
_symmetry.space_group_name_H-M   'P 1'
#
loop_
_entity.id
_entity.type
_entity.pdbx_description
1 polymer ?
#
loop_
_entity_poly.entity_id
_entity_poly.type
_entity_poly.pdbx_seq_one_letter_code
_entity_poly.pdbx_strand_id
1 'polypeptide(L)'
;APNTRKTSIFINLRDNLTYDTMTVAGVKGFVPFARITSGMEVAKSFFSDYGNDTMKSADTIYFKGNAWMNKKFPGLDMIKEVKIIR
;
A
#
# COMPACT_ATOMS: atom_id res chain seq x y z
N ALA A 1 13.15 -2.73 12.41
CA ALA A 1 13.74 -3.69 13.35
C ALA A 1 13.18 -5.07 13.01
N PRO A 2 13.77 -6.18 13.49
CA PRO A 2 13.14 -7.50 13.39
C PRO A 2 11.69 -7.44 13.92
N ASN A 3 10.77 -8.17 13.30
CA ASN A 3 9.37 -8.31 13.75
C ASN A 3 8.53 -7.00 13.78
N THR A 4 8.88 -5.98 12.99
CA THR A 4 8.08 -4.73 12.89
C THR A 4 7.08 -4.71 11.73
N ARG A 5 6.89 -5.83 11.03
CA ARG A 5 5.94 -5.89 9.90
C ARG A 5 4.52 -5.66 10.40
N LYS A 6 3.80 -4.83 9.67
CA LYS A 6 2.37 -4.58 9.84
C LYS A 6 1.61 -5.24 8.69
N THR A 7 0.31 -5.03 8.64
CA THR A 7 -0.58 -5.58 7.60
C THR A 7 -0.65 -4.72 6.33
N SER A 8 0.08 -3.60 6.27
CA SER A 8 0.13 -2.76 5.07
C SER A 8 0.97 -3.40 3.97
N ILE A 9 0.44 -3.31 2.75
CA ILE A 9 1.09 -3.72 1.50
C ILE A 9 1.05 -2.56 0.51
N PHE A 10 1.92 -2.58 -0.49
CA PHE A 10 1.91 -1.61 -1.58
C PHE A 10 2.12 -2.32 -2.93
N ILE A 11 1.72 -1.64 -4.00
CA ILE A 11 1.87 -2.10 -5.38
C ILE A 11 2.95 -1.24 -6.04
N ASN A 12 3.93 -1.88 -6.66
CA ASN A 12 4.84 -1.18 -7.57
C ASN A 12 4.10 -0.86 -8.87
N LEU A 13 3.91 0.43 -9.20
CA LEU A 13 3.27 0.87 -10.44
C LEU A 13 4.24 0.88 -11.66
N ARG A 14 5.54 0.70 -11.39
CA ARG A 14 6.66 0.59 -12.31
C ARG A 14 7.80 -0.19 -11.66
N ASP A 15 8.84 -0.52 -12.42
CA ASP A 15 10.05 -1.13 -11.88
C ASP A 15 10.78 -0.16 -10.93
N ASN A 16 10.94 -0.56 -9.67
CA ASN A 16 11.55 0.26 -8.61
C ASN A 16 12.79 -0.46 -8.04
N LEU A 17 13.86 -0.55 -8.83
CA LEU A 17 15.10 -1.26 -8.46
C LEU A 17 15.71 -0.78 -7.12
N THR A 18 15.50 0.49 -6.76
CA THR A 18 15.95 1.04 -5.47
C THR A 18 15.37 0.29 -4.27
N TYR A 19 14.17 -0.29 -4.40
CA TYR A 19 13.52 -1.04 -3.32
C TYR A 19 14.17 -2.39 -3.03
N ASP A 20 15.03 -2.88 -3.91
CA ASP A 20 15.79 -4.11 -3.68
C ASP A 20 17.00 -3.85 -2.77
N THR A 21 17.52 -2.63 -2.76
CA THR A 21 18.79 -2.28 -2.09
C THR A 21 18.62 -1.33 -0.92
N MET A 22 17.51 -0.59 -0.83
CA MET A 22 17.29 0.40 0.23
C MET A 22 17.24 -0.26 1.62
N THR A 23 17.81 0.40 2.62
CA THR A 23 17.72 -0.04 4.02
C THR A 23 16.71 0.83 4.77
N VAL A 24 15.67 0.20 5.31
CA VAL A 24 14.62 0.87 6.10
C VAL A 24 14.51 0.22 7.46
N ALA A 25 14.62 1.01 8.53
CA ALA A 25 14.56 0.53 9.92
C ALA A 25 15.47 -0.68 10.20
N GLY A 26 16.67 -0.70 9.60
CA GLY A 26 17.66 -1.78 9.77
C GLY A 26 17.40 -3.04 8.94
N VAL A 27 16.45 -3.02 7.99
CA VAL A 27 16.17 -4.13 7.07
C VAL A 27 16.49 -3.70 5.65
N LYS A 28 17.26 -4.53 4.92
CA LYS A 28 17.59 -4.31 3.52
C LYS A 28 16.49 -4.87 2.62
N GLY A 29 16.02 -4.02 1.70
CA GLY A 29 15.04 -4.34 0.68
C GLY A 29 13.60 -4.41 1.20
N PHE A 30 12.65 -4.32 0.27
CA PHE A 30 11.26 -4.74 0.49
C PHE A 30 11.05 -6.13 -0.11
N VAL A 31 10.42 -7.03 0.64
CA VAL A 31 10.21 -8.41 0.18
C VAL A 31 8.91 -8.48 -0.63
N PRO A 32 8.96 -8.75 -1.95
CA PRO A 32 7.76 -9.03 -2.72
C PRO A 32 7.16 -10.38 -2.31
N PHE A 33 5.83 -10.49 -2.29
CA PHE A 33 5.13 -11.74 -1.98
C PHE A 33 4.09 -12.13 -3.04
N ALA A 34 3.82 -11.24 -4.02
CA ALA A 34 2.85 -11.46 -5.08
C ALA A 34 3.18 -10.59 -6.30
N ARG A 35 2.55 -10.91 -7.44
CA ARG A 35 2.55 -10.07 -8.64
C ARG A 35 1.14 -9.95 -9.20
N ILE A 36 0.81 -8.81 -9.78
CA ILE A 36 -0.42 -8.63 -10.55
C ILE A 36 -0.26 -9.40 -11.87
N THR A 37 -1.17 -10.33 -12.15
CA THR A 37 -1.17 -11.14 -13.38
C THR A 37 -2.10 -10.60 -14.46
N SER A 38 -3.09 -9.80 -14.08
CA SER A 38 -4.07 -9.12 -14.94
C SER A 38 -4.57 -7.87 -14.23
N GLY A 39 -4.97 -6.82 -14.95
CA GLY A 39 -5.57 -5.62 -14.35
C GLY A 39 -4.58 -4.56 -13.84
N MET A 40 -3.34 -4.53 -14.36
CA MET A 40 -2.34 -3.55 -13.91
C MET A 40 -2.75 -2.10 -14.25
N GLU A 41 -3.49 -1.91 -15.33
CA GLU A 41 -4.10 -0.64 -15.74
C GLU A 41 -5.10 -0.11 -14.70
N VAL A 42 -5.84 -0.99 -14.02
CA VAL A 42 -6.76 -0.60 -12.92
C VAL A 42 -5.97 -0.10 -11.72
N ALA A 43 -4.87 -0.78 -11.36
CA ALA A 43 -4.01 -0.31 -10.27
C ALA A 43 -3.37 1.06 -10.57
N LYS A 44 -3.06 1.34 -11.85
CA LYS A 44 -2.53 2.62 -12.30
C LYS A 44 -3.59 3.74 -12.35
N SER A 45 -4.87 3.40 -12.41
CA SER A 45 -5.97 4.36 -12.45
C SER A 45 -6.51 4.75 -11.06
N PHE A 46 -5.93 4.23 -9.97
CA PHE A 46 -6.34 4.62 -8.63
C PHE A 46 -6.17 6.13 -8.40
N PHE A 47 -7.09 6.70 -7.61
CA PHE A 47 -7.10 8.10 -7.26
C PHE A 47 -5.76 8.51 -6.63
N SER A 48 -5.08 9.46 -7.26
CA SER A 48 -3.68 9.79 -6.93
C SER A 48 -3.48 11.22 -6.41
N ASP A 49 -4.51 12.07 -6.40
CA ASP A 49 -4.38 13.50 -6.06
C ASP A 49 -3.89 13.74 -4.62
N TYR A 50 -4.11 12.80 -3.70
CA TYR A 50 -3.62 12.89 -2.32
C TYR A 50 -2.13 12.52 -2.17
N GLY A 51 -1.56 11.80 -3.13
CA GLY A 51 -0.18 11.31 -3.09
C GLY A 51 0.22 10.70 -1.74
N ASN A 52 1.38 11.14 -1.22
CA ASN A 52 1.95 10.64 0.03
C ASN A 52 1.24 11.16 1.30
N ASP A 53 0.28 12.09 1.20
CA ASP A 53 -0.39 12.66 2.38
C ASP A 53 -1.17 11.60 3.16
N THR A 54 -1.72 10.61 2.45
CA THR A 54 -2.43 9.46 3.02
C THR A 54 -1.59 8.68 4.02
N MET A 55 -0.28 8.56 3.79
CA MET A 55 0.62 7.75 4.61
C MET A 55 1.22 8.50 5.81
N LYS A 56 1.08 9.83 5.88
CA LYS A 56 1.62 10.62 7.00
C LYS A 56 0.96 10.30 8.35
N SER A 57 -0.24 9.73 8.33
CA SER A 57 -1.02 9.38 9.52
C SER A 57 -1.13 7.87 9.72
N ALA A 58 -0.09 7.11 9.37
CA ALA A 58 -0.08 5.65 9.45
C ALA A 58 -0.59 5.10 10.80
N ASP A 59 -0.13 5.63 11.93
CA ASP A 59 -0.60 5.21 13.26
C ASP A 59 -2.11 5.42 13.41
N THR A 60 -2.61 6.59 12.99
CA THR A 60 -4.05 6.89 13.04
C THR A 60 -4.85 5.93 12.17
N ILE A 61 -4.32 5.52 11.01
CA ILE A 61 -4.96 4.54 10.13
C ILE A 61 -5.06 3.18 10.83
N TYR A 62 -4.00 2.74 11.52
CA TYR A 62 -4.03 1.48 12.28
C TYR A 62 -5.05 1.51 13.42
N PHE A 63 -5.25 2.66 14.09
CA PHE A 63 -6.19 2.76 15.22
C PHE A 63 -7.64 3.05 14.80
N LYS A 64 -7.87 3.91 13.79
CA LYS A 64 -9.21 4.40 13.42
C LYS A 64 -9.75 3.81 12.13
N GLY A 65 -8.89 3.18 11.32
CA GLY A 65 -9.27 2.46 10.10
C GLY A 65 -10.06 3.30 9.09
N ASN A 66 -10.96 2.62 8.36
CA ASN A 66 -11.68 3.18 7.21
C ASN A 66 -12.58 4.36 7.57
N ALA A 67 -13.15 4.41 8.78
CA ALA A 67 -14.01 5.53 9.17
C ALA A 67 -13.26 6.88 9.14
N TRP A 68 -12.00 6.89 9.59
CA TRP A 68 -11.16 8.08 9.53
C TRP A 68 -10.68 8.37 8.10
N MET A 69 -10.24 7.34 7.38
CA MET A 69 -9.78 7.48 5.99
C MET A 69 -10.86 8.04 5.08
N ASN A 70 -12.08 7.52 5.15
CA ASN A 70 -13.21 7.99 4.33
C ASN A 70 -13.59 9.44 4.64
N LYS A 71 -13.42 9.88 5.90
CA LYS A 71 -13.69 11.26 6.31
C LYS A 71 -12.59 12.22 5.82
N LYS A 72 -11.33 11.81 5.90
CA LYS A 72 -10.17 12.68 5.60
C LYS A 72 -9.84 12.70 4.10
N PHE A 73 -10.05 11.58 3.42
CA PHE A 73 -9.68 11.34 2.03
C PHE A 73 -10.86 10.70 1.27
N PRO A 74 -11.96 11.44 1.05
CA PRO A 74 -13.19 10.88 0.49
C PRO A 74 -13.07 10.35 -0.94
N GLY A 75 -12.03 10.74 -1.68
CA GLY A 75 -11.76 10.26 -3.04
C GLY A 75 -10.99 8.93 -3.13
N LEU A 76 -10.61 8.31 -2.00
CA LEU A 76 -9.85 7.06 -2.04
C LEU A 76 -10.67 5.90 -2.60
N ASP A 77 -10.03 5.14 -3.49
CA ASP A 77 -10.54 3.84 -3.92
C ASP A 77 -10.50 2.84 -2.78
N MET A 78 -11.54 2.00 -2.70
CA MET A 78 -11.70 0.97 -1.68
C MET A 78 -11.89 -0.40 -2.29
N ILE A 79 -11.15 -1.38 -1.79
CA ILE A 79 -11.44 -2.79 -2.03
C ILE A 79 -12.72 -3.15 -1.26
N LYS A 80 -13.76 -3.54 -2.00
CA LYS A 80 -15.06 -3.94 -1.42
C LYS A 80 -15.19 -5.43 -1.17
N GLU A 81 -14.52 -6.24 -2.00
CA GLU A 81 -14.58 -7.68 -1.94
C GLU A 81 -13.23 -8.26 -2.37
N VAL A 82 -12.85 -9.39 -1.78
CA VAL A 82 -11.68 -10.18 -2.18
C VAL A 82 -12.10 -11.63 -2.31
N LYS A 83 -11.68 -12.29 -3.39
CA LYS A 83 -11.94 -13.72 -3.64
C LYS A 83 -10.62 -14.44 -3.83
N ILE A 84 -10.51 -15.62 -3.21
CA ILE A 84 -9.44 -16.56 -3.49
C ILE A 84 -9.95 -17.48 -4.60
N ILE A 85 -9.34 -17.38 -5.78
CA ILE A 85 -9.63 -18.28 -6.90
C ILE A 85 -8.71 -19.48 -6.75
N ARG A 86 -9.28 -20.69 -6.78
CA ARG A 86 -8.55 -21.95 -6.76
C ARG A 86 -8.30 -22.45 -8.18
#